data_AF-F2I2Q6-F1
#
_entry.id   AF-F2I2Q6-F1
#
_cell.length_a   1.000
_cell.length_b   1.000
_cell.length_c   1.000
_cell.angle_alpha   90.00
_cell.angle_beta   90.00
_cell.angle_gamma   90.00
#
_symmetry.space_group_name_H-M   'P 1'
#
loop_
_entity.id
_entity.type
_entity.pdbx_description
1 polymer ?
#
loop_
_entity_poly.entity_id
_entity_poly.type
_entity_poly.pdbx_seq_one_letter_code
_entity_poly.pdbx_strand_id
1 'polypeptide(L)'
;MKFNKNFLINRTKIGWDNPTYFIADIAANHNGKLSKALKLIELAAESGANAAKFQHFKAETIVSDFEFKKIRSKLDHQSKWKKSVFEVYKEASIPLDWTEKLKKNAKNVELIFFLLSMIWNI
;
A
#
# COMPACT_ATOMS: atom_id res chain seq x y z
N MET A 1 4.74 6.11 31.94
CA MET A 1 5.48 5.42 30.85
C MET A 1 6.22 6.47 30.03
N LYS A 2 7.55 6.39 29.89
CA LYS A 2 8.33 7.30 29.02
C LYS A 2 8.47 6.64 27.65
N PHE A 3 7.82 7.17 26.63
CA PHE A 3 8.00 6.69 25.25
C PHE A 3 9.32 7.22 24.70
N ASN A 4 10.06 6.37 24.00
CA ASN A 4 11.22 6.82 23.25
C ASN A 4 10.74 7.73 22.11
N LYS A 5 11.21 8.98 22.13
CA LYS A 5 10.80 10.01 21.16
C LYS A 5 11.59 9.95 19.85
N ASN A 6 12.61 9.09 19.78
CA ASN A 6 13.45 8.92 18.61
C ASN A 6 13.65 7.43 18.28
N PHE A 7 13.55 7.07 17.01
CA PHE A 7 13.85 5.73 16.52
C PHE A 7 14.47 5.78 15.12
N LEU A 8 15.03 4.67 14.66
CA LEU A 8 15.66 4.55 13.34
C LEU A 8 14.80 3.66 12.44
N ILE A 9 14.61 4.11 11.20
CA ILE A 9 14.18 3.25 10.10
C ILE A 9 15.34 3.21 9.10
N ASN A 10 15.97 2.05 8.95
CA ASN A 10 17.22 1.89 8.20
C ASN A 10 18.29 2.88 8.69
N ARG A 11 18.67 3.86 7.86
CA ARG A 11 19.66 4.90 8.17
C ARG A 11 19.03 6.25 8.55
N THR A 12 17.70 6.34 8.58
CA THR A 12 16.99 7.60 8.84
C THR A 12 16.51 7.65 10.29
N LYS A 13 16.86 8.72 11.00
CA LYS A 13 16.39 8.99 12.36
C LYS A 13 15.06 9.72 12.30
N ILE A 14 14.07 9.19 13.01
CA ILE A 14 12.71 9.72 13.09
C ILE A 14 12.47 10.17 14.53
N GLY A 15 12.01 11.41 14.68
CA GLY A 15 11.72 12.06 15.95
C GLY A 15 11.61 13.57 15.78
N TRP A 16 11.22 14.27 16.83
CA TRP A 16 10.87 15.70 16.80
C TRP A 16 11.95 16.62 16.23
N ASP A 17 13.23 16.31 16.44
CA ASP A 17 14.36 17.14 16.03
C ASP A 17 15.01 16.68 14.71
N ASN A 18 14.32 15.85 13.92
CA ASN A 18 14.82 15.33 12.64
C ASN A 18 13.93 15.77 11.47
N PRO A 19 14.42 15.75 10.22
CA PRO A 19 13.60 16.01 9.05
C PRO A 19 12.35 15.11 8.99
N THR A 20 11.28 15.63 8.37
CA THR A 20 10.04 14.87 8.17
C THR A 20 10.30 13.62 7.33
N TYR A 21 9.78 12.48 7.77
CA TYR A 21 9.88 11.21 7.06
C TYR A 21 8.67 11.03 6.13
N PHE A 22 8.89 11.09 4.83
CA PHE A 22 7.84 10.97 3.81
C PHE A 22 7.67 9.52 3.35
N ILE A 23 6.45 9.02 3.50
CA ILE A 23 6.03 7.72 2.94
C ILE A 23 5.10 7.99 1.76
N ALA A 24 5.54 7.60 0.55
CA ALA A 24 4.69 7.60 -0.62
C ALA A 24 3.72 6.42 -0.56
N ASP A 25 2.45 6.69 -0.25
CA ASP A 25 1.40 5.66 -0.23
C ASP A 25 0.90 5.36 -1.64
N ILE A 26 1.45 4.30 -2.24
CA ILE A 26 1.08 3.89 -3.60
C ILE A 26 -0.26 3.15 -3.61
N ALA A 27 -0.56 2.38 -2.56
CA ALA A 27 -1.79 1.60 -2.42
C ALA A 27 -2.18 0.89 -3.74
N ALA A 28 -3.37 1.18 -4.27
CA ALA A 28 -3.92 0.57 -5.49
C ALA A 28 -3.67 1.38 -6.79
N ASN A 29 -2.87 2.47 -6.74
CA ASN A 29 -2.69 3.39 -7.88
C ASN A 29 -1.98 2.76 -9.08
N HIS A 30 -1.49 1.52 -8.95
CA HIS A 30 -0.90 0.73 -10.03
C HIS A 30 -1.94 0.16 -11.02
N ASN A 31 -3.24 0.20 -10.71
CA ASN A 31 -4.33 -0.24 -11.60
C ASN A 31 -4.10 -1.66 -12.17
N GLY A 32 -3.64 -2.59 -11.34
CA GLY A 32 -3.35 -3.97 -11.77
C GLY A 32 -2.17 -4.13 -12.75
N LYS A 33 -1.32 -3.12 -12.98
CA LYS A 33 -0.15 -3.21 -13.87
C LYS A 33 1.17 -3.14 -13.10
N LEU A 34 1.99 -4.20 -13.18
CA LEU A 34 3.29 -4.27 -12.49
C LEU A 34 4.23 -3.15 -12.96
N SER A 35 4.30 -2.90 -14.27
CA SER A 35 5.13 -1.84 -14.83
C SER A 35 4.79 -0.47 -14.25
N LYS A 36 3.49 -0.20 -14.01
CA LYS A 36 3.04 1.04 -13.37
C LYS A 36 3.45 1.08 -11.90
N ALA A 37 3.34 -0.03 -11.17
CA ALA A 37 3.79 -0.11 -9.78
C ALA A 37 5.30 0.16 -9.65
N LEU A 38 6.11 -0.40 -10.55
CA LEU A 38 7.55 -0.16 -10.60
C LEU A 38 7.87 1.30 -10.92
N LYS A 39 7.17 1.89 -11.91
CA LYS A 39 7.37 3.31 -12.23
C LYS A 39 6.97 4.25 -11.09
N LEU A 40 5.93 3.93 -10.33
CA LEU A 40 5.53 4.71 -9.16
C LEU A 40 6.60 4.68 -8.05
N ILE A 41 7.34 3.58 -7.90
CA ILE A 41 8.48 3.50 -6.97
C ILE A 41 9.61 4.44 -7.43
N GLU A 42 9.95 4.44 -8.71
CA GLU A 42 10.96 5.34 -9.28
C GLU A 42 10.57 6.81 -9.07
N LEU A 43 9.33 7.16 -9.41
CA LEU A 43 8.83 8.53 -9.23
C LEU A 43 8.82 8.96 -7.75
N ALA A 44 8.53 8.04 -6.82
CA ALA A 44 8.59 8.34 -5.40
C ALA A 44 10.03 8.65 -4.94
N ALA A 45 11.01 7.87 -5.41
CA ALA A 45 12.43 8.13 -5.15
C ALA A 45 12.90 9.45 -5.77
N GLU A 46 12.56 9.70 -7.04
CA GLU A 46 12.85 10.96 -7.75
C GLU A 46 12.25 12.18 -7.04
N SER A 47 11.10 12.01 -6.38
CA SER A 47 10.42 13.06 -5.61
C SER A 47 10.98 13.27 -4.19
N GLY A 48 11.98 12.48 -3.78
CA GLY A 48 12.60 12.58 -2.45
C GLY A 48 11.83 11.89 -1.32
N ALA A 49 10.95 10.93 -1.63
CA ALA A 49 10.32 10.11 -0.58
C ALA A 49 11.38 9.26 0.15
N ASN A 50 11.13 8.93 1.42
CA ASN A 50 11.99 8.02 2.19
C ASN A 50 11.57 6.55 2.05
N ALA A 51 10.27 6.32 1.81
CA ALA A 51 9.71 5.00 1.61
C ALA A 51 8.57 5.01 0.58
N ALA A 52 8.38 3.89 -0.10
CA ALA A 52 7.15 3.56 -0.83
C ALA A 52 6.38 2.50 -0.06
N LYS A 53 5.06 2.70 0.09
CA LYS A 53 4.16 1.77 0.76
C LYS A 53 3.16 1.15 -0.20
N PHE A 54 3.04 -0.18 -0.15
CA PHE A 54 2.01 -0.95 -0.84
C PHE A 54 1.08 -1.65 0.17
N GLN A 55 -0.14 -1.96 -0.29
CA GLN A 55 -1.10 -2.75 0.46
C GLN A 55 -1.17 -4.16 -0.13
N HIS A 56 -0.94 -5.16 0.70
CA HIS A 56 -1.01 -6.56 0.32
C HIS A 56 -2.19 -7.21 1.03
N PHE A 57 -3.25 -7.43 0.27
CA PHE A 57 -4.44 -8.09 0.77
C PHE A 57 -5.04 -8.97 -0.31
N LYS A 58 -5.80 -9.98 0.12
CA LYS A 58 -6.73 -10.71 -0.74
C LYS A 58 -8.10 -10.11 -0.48
N ALA A 59 -8.87 -9.82 -1.53
CA ALA A 59 -10.21 -9.24 -1.35
C ALA A 59 -11.07 -10.11 -0.43
N GLU A 60 -10.91 -11.42 -0.56
CA GLU A 60 -11.56 -12.46 0.22
C GLU A 60 -11.24 -12.40 1.73
N THR A 61 -10.11 -11.82 2.14
CA THR A 61 -9.73 -11.72 3.56
C THR A 61 -10.23 -10.45 4.25
N ILE A 62 -10.77 -9.49 3.48
CA ILE A 62 -11.22 -8.20 4.00
C ILE A 62 -12.73 -8.02 3.79
N VAL A 63 -13.27 -8.59 2.71
CA VAL A 63 -14.63 -8.33 2.24
C VAL A 63 -15.37 -9.64 2.11
N SER A 64 -16.39 -9.86 2.96
CA SER A 64 -17.35 -10.95 2.77
C SER A 64 -18.28 -10.59 1.61
N ASP A 65 -18.18 -11.35 0.51
CA ASP A 65 -19.04 -11.21 -0.67
C ASP A 65 -20.54 -11.30 -0.31
N PHE A 66 -20.89 -12.13 0.69
CA PHE A 66 -22.26 -12.33 1.14
C PHE A 66 -22.85 -11.10 1.85
N GLU A 67 -22.10 -10.48 2.75
CA GLU A 67 -22.55 -9.30 3.50
C GLU A 67 -22.64 -8.06 2.59
N PHE A 68 -21.70 -7.91 1.65
CA PHE A 68 -21.71 -6.78 0.72
C PHE A 68 -22.83 -6.86 -0.33
N LYS A 69 -23.23 -8.06 -0.76
CA LYS A 69 -24.43 -8.24 -1.60
C LYS A 69 -25.73 -7.83 -0.87
N LYS A 70 -25.76 -7.88 0.47
CA LYS A 70 -26.90 -7.44 1.29
C LYS A 70 -26.91 -5.94 1.57
N ILE A 71 -25.74 -5.29 1.59
CA ILE A 71 -25.63 -3.84 1.76
C ILE A 71 -26.02 -3.14 0.44
N ARG A 72 -27.32 -2.85 0.30
CA ARG A 72 -27.88 -2.11 -0.84
C ARG A 72 -27.66 -0.59 -0.75
N SER A 73 -27.20 -0.08 0.40
CA SER A 73 -26.88 1.34 0.59
C SER A 73 -25.46 1.63 0.11
N LYS A 74 -25.35 2.07 -1.15
CA LYS A 74 -24.14 2.73 -1.66
C LYS A 74 -23.78 3.88 -0.71
N LEU A 75 -22.68 3.74 0.03
CA LEU A 75 -22.05 4.89 0.71
C LEU A 75 -21.70 5.94 -0.36
N ASP A 76 -21.84 7.24 -0.07
CA ASP A 76 -21.82 8.32 -1.09
C ASP A 76 -20.62 8.28 -2.05
N HIS A 77 -19.43 7.92 -1.56
CA HIS A 77 -18.21 7.77 -2.38
C HIS A 77 -18.18 6.55 -3.33
N GLN A 78 -19.10 5.60 -3.15
CA GLN A 78 -19.26 4.38 -3.97
C GLN A 78 -20.44 4.49 -4.93
N SER A 79 -21.23 5.57 -4.86
CA SER A 79 -22.44 5.77 -5.64
C SER A 79 -22.21 5.63 -7.16
N LYS A 80 -21.04 6.07 -7.63
CA LYS A 80 -20.59 6.06 -9.04
C LYS A 80 -19.93 4.76 -9.50
N TRP A 81 -19.69 3.80 -8.61
CA TRP A 81 -19.02 2.56 -9.00
C TRP A 81 -19.97 1.67 -9.80
N LYS A 82 -19.52 1.24 -10.99
CA LYS A 82 -20.22 0.26 -11.83
C LYS A 82 -19.96 -1.18 -11.39
N LYS A 83 -18.87 -1.41 -10.65
CA LYS A 83 -18.43 -2.71 -10.13
C LYS A 83 -18.81 -2.83 -8.66
N SER A 84 -18.98 -4.07 -8.20
CA SER A 84 -19.18 -4.38 -6.77
C SER A 84 -17.94 -4.01 -5.94
N VAL A 85 -18.12 -3.81 -4.63
CA VAL A 85 -17.01 -3.56 -3.70
C VAL A 85 -15.99 -4.70 -3.76
N PHE A 86 -16.46 -5.95 -3.83
CA PHE A 86 -15.60 -7.13 -3.95
C PHE A 86 -14.70 -7.06 -5.19
N GLU A 87 -15.25 -6.71 -6.37
CA GLU A 87 -14.48 -6.57 -7.61
C GLU A 87 -13.45 -5.44 -7.53
N VAL A 88 -13.81 -4.29 -6.93
CA VAL A 88 -12.87 -3.18 -6.76
C VAL A 88 -11.71 -3.56 -5.83
N TYR A 89 -11.99 -4.26 -4.73
CA TYR A 89 -10.95 -4.76 -3.82
C TYR A 89 -10.09 -5.83 -4.50
N LYS A 90 -10.68 -6.70 -5.33
CA LYS A 90 -9.93 -7.70 -6.09
C LYS A 90 -8.97 -7.05 -7.08
N GLU A 91 -9.37 -5.99 -7.76
CA GLU A 91 -8.50 -5.22 -8.66
C GLU A 91 -7.42 -4.42 -7.95
N ALA A 92 -7.70 -3.98 -6.72
CA ALA A 92 -6.76 -3.28 -5.87
C ALA A 92 -5.75 -4.21 -5.19
N SER A 93 -6.02 -5.52 -5.12
CA SER A 93 -5.07 -6.50 -4.58
C SER A 93 -3.83 -6.63 -5.47
N ILE A 94 -2.67 -6.80 -4.85
CA ILE A 94 -1.42 -7.11 -5.55
C ILE A 94 -1.19 -8.62 -5.57
N PRO A 95 -0.78 -9.21 -6.71
CA PRO A 95 -0.31 -10.59 -6.76
C PRO A 95 0.90 -10.81 -5.84
N LEU A 96 0.95 -11.96 -5.16
CA LEU A 96 2.04 -12.30 -4.22
C LEU A 96 3.43 -12.22 -4.87
N ASP A 97 3.55 -12.66 -6.12
CA ASP A 97 4.79 -12.69 -6.90
C ASP A 97 5.36 -11.29 -7.23
N TRP A 98 4.54 -10.24 -7.08
CA TRP A 98 5.02 -8.87 -7.25
C TRP A 98 5.90 -8.41 -6.11
N THR A 99 5.70 -8.95 -4.90
CA THR A 99 6.37 -8.47 -3.68
C THR A 99 7.89 -8.43 -3.85
N GLU A 100 8.48 -9.50 -4.39
CA GLU A 100 9.93 -9.56 -4.63
C GLU A 100 10.39 -8.56 -5.68
N LYS A 101 9.62 -8.40 -6.76
CA LYS A 101 9.92 -7.47 -7.86
C LYS A 101 9.87 -6.01 -7.38
N LEU A 102 8.84 -5.66 -6.61
CA LEU A 102 8.65 -4.33 -6.03
C LEU A 102 9.75 -4.01 -5.00
N LYS A 103 10.05 -4.95 -4.10
CA LYS A 103 11.13 -4.81 -3.11
C LYS A 103 12.49 -4.66 -3.77
N LYS A 104 12.78 -5.43 -4.83
CA LYS A 104 14.01 -5.30 -5.61
C LYS A 104 14.11 -3.94 -6.28
N ASN A 105 13.02 -3.45 -6.89
CA ASN A 105 13.02 -2.13 -7.53
C ASN A 105 13.24 -1.00 -6.53
N ALA A 106 12.54 -1.02 -5.39
CA ALA A 106 12.73 -0.04 -4.33
C ALA A 106 14.18 -0.02 -3.83
N LYS A 107 14.81 -1.19 -3.66
CA LYS A 107 16.22 -1.30 -3.31
C LYS A 107 17.14 -0.67 -4.36
N ASN A 108 16.85 -0.85 -5.65
CA ASN A 108 17.65 -0.31 -6.74
C ASN A 108 17.61 1.23 -6.81
N VAL A 109 16.53 1.84 -6.34
CA VAL A 109 16.36 3.31 -6.27
C VAL A 109 16.57 3.86 -4.85
N GLU A 110 17.24 3.07 -3.98
CA GLU A 110 17.58 3.44 -2.59
C GLU A 110 16.38 3.83 -1.70
N LEU A 111 15.19 3.33 -2.03
CA LEU A 111 13.95 3.61 -1.32
C LEU A 111 13.57 2.47 -0.37
N ILE A 112 13.08 2.79 0.83
CA ILE A 112 12.53 1.79 1.73
C ILE A 112 11.20 1.25 1.21
N PHE A 113 11.04 -0.06 1.23
CA PHE A 113 9.79 -0.71 0.86
C PHE A 113 8.99 -1.08 2.10
N PHE A 114 7.79 -0.51 2.23
CA PHE A 114 6.81 -0.90 3.23
C PHE A 114 5.66 -1.68 2.62
N LEU A 115 5.22 -2.68 3.37
CA LEU A 115 4.11 -3.54 2.99
C LEU A 115 3.14 -3.63 4.17
N LEU A 116 1.90 -3.21 3.96
CA LEU A 116 0.82 -3.55 4.87
C LEU A 116 0.30 -4.93 4.48
N SER A 117 0.58 -5.96 5.28
CA SER A 117 -0.01 -7.28 5.09
C SER A 117 -1.34 -7.39 5.82
N MET A 118 -2.40 -7.71 5.08
CA MET A 118 -3.72 -8.05 5.64
C MET A 118 -4.08 -9.51 5.33
N ILE A 119 -3.07 -10.33 5.10
CA ILE A 119 -3.19 -11.79 4.99
C ILE A 119 -2.90 -12.34 6.39
N TRP A 120 -3.95 -12.61 7.15
CA TRP A 120 -3.84 -13.40 8.38
C TRP A 120 -3.82 -14.87 7.97
N ASN A 121 -2.72 -15.59 8.29
CA ASN A 121 -2.75 -17.04 8.23
C ASN A 121 -3.77 -17.49 9.29
N ILE A 122 -4.90 -18.02 8.83
CA ILE A 122 -5.77 -18.91 9.62
C ILE A 122 -5.23 -20.32 9.42
#